data_AF-A0A4V1UDF8-F1
#
_entry.id   AF-A0A4V1UDF8-F1
#
_cell.length_a   1.000
_cell.length_b   1.000
_cell.length_c   1.000
_cell.angle_alpha   90.00
_cell.angle_beta   90.00
_cell.angle_gamma   90.00
#
_symmetry.space_group_name_H-M   'P 1'
#
loop_
_entity.id
_entity.type
_entity.pdbx_description
1 polymer ?
#
loop_
_entity_poly.entity_id
_entity_poly.type
_entity_poly.pdbx_seq_one_letter_code
_entity_poly.pdbx_strand_id
1 'polypeptide(L)'
;MRLGWLDISMVLAYLVTMVMVGWYYRKKARQNKESYLLGGKSLPWYKLGLSDASDMFDISGTMWMVALCFVYGLKSIWIPWLWPVFNQVFMMMFLSKWLRRSNANTGAEWLQTRFGLKGKGVRGSHIVIIAFALISCLGFLAYGFVGLGKFMQVFIPWEAIKGYIPFDISEKYV
;
A
#
# COMPACT_ATOMS: atom_id res chain seq x y z
N MET A 1 3.82 -29.34 2.27
CA MET A 1 3.39 -29.37 0.85
C MET A 1 4.63 -29.46 -0.03
N ARG A 2 4.64 -30.24 -1.11
CA ARG A 2 5.73 -30.21 -2.12
C ARG A 2 5.32 -29.24 -3.21
N LEU A 3 6.00 -28.10 -3.32
CA LEU A 3 5.84 -27.18 -4.44
C LEU A 3 6.27 -27.89 -5.72
N GLY A 4 5.37 -27.96 -6.70
CA GLY A 4 5.69 -28.51 -8.00
C GLY A 4 6.60 -27.57 -8.79
N TRP A 5 7.30 -28.10 -9.79
CA TRP A 5 8.07 -27.29 -10.73
C TRP A 5 7.19 -26.23 -11.44
N LEU A 6 5.93 -26.57 -11.70
CA LEU A 6 4.95 -25.66 -12.29
C LEU A 6 4.64 -24.48 -11.35
N ASP A 7 4.44 -24.71 -10.06
CA ASP A 7 4.16 -23.64 -9.08
C ASP A 7 5.32 -22.64 -9.01
N ILE A 8 6.54 -23.16 -8.95
CA ILE A 8 7.77 -22.34 -8.92
C ILE A 8 7.89 -21.53 -10.21
N SER A 9 7.59 -22.13 -11.37
CA SER A 9 7.66 -21.44 -12.65
C SER A 9 6.66 -20.27 -12.74
N MET A 10 5.45 -20.42 -12.17
CA MET A 10 4.45 -19.35 -12.13
C MET A 10 4.89 -18.20 -11.24
N VAL A 11 5.45 -18.50 -10.06
CA VAL A 11 5.99 -17.48 -9.14
C VAL A 11 7.14 -16.71 -9.81
N LEU A 12 8.08 -17.42 -10.43
CA LEU A 12 9.20 -16.80 -11.15
C LEU A 12 8.72 -15.94 -12.32
N ALA A 13 7.79 -16.45 -13.13
CA ALA A 13 7.22 -15.70 -14.25
C ALA A 13 6.54 -14.41 -13.76
N TYR A 14 5.80 -14.47 -12.65
CA TYR A 14 5.18 -13.30 -12.04
C TYR A 14 6.21 -12.25 -11.59
N LEU A 15 7.25 -12.68 -10.86
CA LEU A 15 8.32 -11.79 -10.40
C LEU A 15 9.09 -11.14 -11.56
N VAL A 16 9.41 -11.92 -12.59
CA VAL A 16 10.11 -11.42 -13.78
C VAL A 16 9.23 -10.41 -14.52
N THR A 17 7.92 -10.68 -14.66
CA THR A 17 6.97 -9.74 -15.28
C THR A 17 6.91 -8.43 -14.50
N MET A 18 6.87 -8.48 -13.16
CA MET A 18 6.94 -7.31 -12.29
C MET A 18 8.18 -6.45 -12.55
N VAL A 19 9.36 -7.08 -12.60
CA VAL A 19 10.64 -6.39 -12.87
C VAL A 19 10.66 -5.79 -14.28
N MET A 20 10.15 -6.51 -15.28
CA MET A 20 10.07 -6.02 -16.66
C MET A 20 9.17 -4.78 -16.79
N VAL A 21 8.02 -4.77 -16.11
CA VAL A 21 7.14 -3.60 -16.07
C VAL A 21 7.85 -2.40 -15.42
N GLY A 22 8.55 -2.61 -14.30
CA GLY A 22 9.35 -1.56 -13.65
C GLY A 22 10.43 -0.99 -14.56
N TRP A 23 11.15 -1.85 -15.29
CA TRP A 23 12.17 -1.42 -16.25
C TRP A 23 11.54 -0.62 -17.39
N TYR A 24 10.44 -1.09 -17.97
CA TYR A 24 9.74 -0.40 -19.05
C TYR A 24 9.36 1.05 -18.67
N TYR A 25 8.78 1.25 -17.48
CA TYR A 25 8.35 2.58 -17.03
C TYR A 25 9.47 3.45 -16.45
N ARG A 26 10.67 2.90 -16.16
CA ARG A 26 11.82 3.65 -15.62
C ARG A 26 12.18 4.90 -16.42
N LYS A 27 12.19 4.79 -17.76
CA LYS A 27 12.54 5.93 -18.63
C LYS A 27 11.53 7.07 -18.51
N LYS A 28 10.24 6.75 -18.38
CA LYS A 28 9.16 7.73 -18.22
C LYS A 28 9.17 8.36 -16.83
N ALA A 29 9.44 7.58 -15.79
CA ALA A 29 9.53 8.07 -14.41
C ALA A 29 10.74 9.00 -14.18
N ARG A 30 11.84 8.80 -14.92
CA ARG A 30 13.06 9.62 -14.79
C ARG A 30 12.95 11.01 -15.42
N GLN A 31 11.95 11.27 -16.26
CA GLN A 31 11.88 12.52 -17.04
C GLN A 31 11.76 13.75 -16.15
N ASN A 32 10.85 13.74 -15.17
CA ASN A 32 10.61 14.87 -14.26
C ASN A 32 10.00 14.38 -12.94
N LYS A 33 10.12 15.18 -11.87
CA LYS A 33 9.50 14.89 -10.55
C LYS A 33 7.98 14.69 -10.66
N GLU A 34 7.31 15.46 -11.52
CA GLU A 34 5.87 15.31 -11.79
C GLU A 34 5.54 14.00 -12.51
N SER A 35 6.42 13.53 -13.40
CA SER A 35 6.26 12.22 -14.05
C SER A 35 6.46 11.07 -13.06
N TYR A 36 7.32 11.24 -12.06
CA TYR A 36 7.57 10.27 -11.01
C TYR A 36 6.41 10.20 -9.99
N LEU A 37 5.92 11.35 -9.50
CA LEU A 37 4.90 11.40 -8.45
C LEU A 37 3.47 11.34 -8.98
N LEU A 38 3.18 11.98 -10.11
CA LEU A 38 1.81 12.16 -10.62
C LEU A 38 1.56 11.43 -11.95
N GLY A 39 2.53 10.66 -12.45
CA GLY A 39 2.41 9.99 -13.75
C GLY A 39 2.20 10.96 -14.93
N GLY A 40 2.60 12.23 -14.76
CA GLY A 40 2.38 13.30 -15.72
C GLY A 40 0.90 13.67 -15.92
N LYS A 41 0.02 13.41 -14.94
CA LYS A 41 -1.42 13.73 -14.95
C LYS A 41 -2.20 13.21 -16.18
N SER A 42 -1.63 12.27 -16.91
CA SER A 42 -2.16 11.71 -18.15
C SER A 42 -2.87 10.37 -17.95
N LEU A 43 -2.94 9.89 -16.70
CA LEU A 43 -3.53 8.61 -16.36
C LEU A 43 -5.07 8.68 -16.45
N PRO A 44 -5.72 7.78 -17.20
CA PRO A 44 -7.17 7.73 -17.28
C PRO A 44 -7.78 7.23 -15.97
N TRP A 45 -9.03 7.62 -15.72
CA TRP A 45 -9.73 7.40 -14.45
C TRP A 45 -9.78 5.93 -14.02
N TYR A 46 -9.92 4.98 -14.96
CA TYR A 46 -10.01 3.55 -14.65
C TYR A 46 -8.68 3.00 -14.10
N LYS A 47 -7.53 3.50 -14.57
CA LYS A 47 -6.22 3.09 -14.04
C LYS A 47 -5.99 3.65 -12.64
N LEU A 48 -6.46 4.88 -12.40
CA LEU A 48 -6.38 5.51 -11.08
C LEU A 48 -7.26 4.77 -10.07
N GLY A 49 -8.51 4.44 -10.45
CA GLY A 49 -9.41 3.68 -9.60
C GLY A 49 -8.90 2.26 -9.32
N LEU A 50 -8.33 1.57 -10.31
CA LEU A 50 -7.73 0.26 -10.11
C LEU A 50 -6.51 0.32 -9.17
N SER A 51 -5.68 1.35 -9.31
CA SER A 51 -4.51 1.57 -8.43
C SER A 51 -4.94 1.83 -6.98
N ASP A 52 -5.93 2.70 -6.78
CA ASP A 52 -6.47 3.02 -5.44
C ASP A 52 -7.13 1.79 -4.81
N ALA A 53 -7.91 1.03 -5.59
CA ALA A 53 -8.50 -0.22 -5.12
C ALA A 53 -7.42 -1.24 -4.74
N SER A 54 -6.35 -1.39 -5.53
CA SER A 54 -5.27 -2.34 -5.24
C SER A 54 -4.49 -2.00 -3.98
N ASP A 55 -4.35 -0.71 -3.64
CA ASP A 55 -3.64 -0.27 -2.42
C ASP A 55 -4.39 -0.65 -1.14
N MET A 56 -5.71 -0.83 -1.22
CA MET A 56 -6.55 -1.25 -0.10
C MET A 56 -6.53 -2.76 0.16
N PHE A 57 -5.96 -3.56 -0.77
CA PHE A 57 -5.91 -5.01 -0.65
C PHE A 57 -4.50 -5.50 -0.34
N ASP A 58 -4.30 -5.97 0.89
CA ASP A 58 -3.07 -6.61 1.33
C ASP A 58 -3.32 -8.04 1.83
N ILE A 59 -2.23 -8.76 2.09
CA ILE A 59 -2.29 -10.17 2.56
C ILE A 59 -3.04 -10.24 3.90
N SER A 60 -2.78 -9.30 4.80
CA SER A 60 -3.35 -9.29 6.14
C SER A 60 -4.83 -8.92 6.14
N GLY A 61 -5.25 -7.93 5.34
CA GLY A 61 -6.66 -7.61 5.12
C GLY A 61 -7.42 -8.77 4.49
N THR A 62 -6.80 -9.50 3.57
CA THR A 62 -7.40 -10.71 2.98
C THR A 62 -7.60 -11.80 4.04
N MET A 63 -6.59 -12.07 4.87
CA MET A 63 -6.73 -13.02 6.00
C MET A 63 -7.83 -12.61 6.98
N TRP A 64 -7.95 -11.30 7.26
CA TRP A 64 -9.01 -10.78 8.12
C TRP A 64 -10.40 -10.98 7.50
N MET A 65 -10.58 -10.73 6.19
CA MET A 65 -11.83 -11.03 5.49
C MET A 65 -12.20 -12.52 5.56
N VAL A 66 -11.21 -13.42 5.39
CA VAL A 66 -11.44 -14.86 5.53
C VAL A 66 -11.88 -15.22 6.95
N ALA A 67 -11.25 -14.64 7.97
CA ALA A 67 -11.63 -14.84 9.36
C ALA A 67 -13.06 -14.33 9.65
N LEU A 68 -13.43 -13.17 9.13
CA LEU A 68 -14.81 -12.66 9.24
C LEU A 68 -15.82 -13.55 8.55
N CYS A 69 -15.48 -14.09 7.38
CA CYS A 69 -16.33 -15.05 6.68
C CYS A 69 -16.53 -16.33 7.50
N PHE A 70 -15.48 -16.81 8.16
CA PHE A 70 -15.57 -17.97 9.04
C PHE A 70 -16.45 -17.71 10.28
N VAL A 71 -16.34 -16.54 10.91
CA VAL A 71 -17.09 -16.19 12.13
C VAL A 71 -18.54 -15.81 11.85
N TYR A 72 -18.78 -14.97 10.84
CA TYR A 72 -20.10 -14.39 10.55
C TYR A 72 -20.82 -15.06 9.36
N GLY A 73 -20.18 -16.01 8.67
CA GLY A 73 -20.70 -16.60 7.45
C GLY A 73 -20.86 -15.57 6.33
N LEU A 74 -21.86 -15.80 5.47
CA LEU A 74 -22.23 -14.89 4.37
C LEU A 74 -22.60 -13.46 4.82
N LYS A 75 -22.95 -13.25 6.10
CA LYS A 75 -23.25 -11.91 6.62
C LYS A 75 -22.01 -11.00 6.67
N SER A 76 -20.81 -11.58 6.65
CA SER A 76 -19.55 -10.83 6.60
C SER A 76 -19.41 -9.95 5.35
N ILE A 77 -20.12 -10.27 4.25
CA ILE A 77 -20.09 -9.49 3.01
C ILE A 77 -20.54 -8.04 3.22
N TRP A 78 -21.39 -7.78 4.22
CA TRP A 78 -21.87 -6.43 4.53
C TRP A 78 -20.83 -5.58 5.29
N ILE A 79 -19.82 -6.20 5.90
CA ILE A 79 -18.80 -5.49 6.69
C ILE A 79 -17.93 -4.58 5.80
N PRO A 80 -17.40 -5.06 4.65
CA PRO A 80 -16.73 -4.20 3.68
C PRO A 80 -17.59 -3.09 3.09
N TRP A 81 -18.92 -3.07 3.24
CA TRP A 81 -19.74 -1.95 2.77
C TRP A 81 -19.77 -0.78 3.76
N LEU A 82 -19.42 -1.01 5.03
CA LEU A 82 -19.43 0.02 6.06
C LEU A 82 -18.25 0.99 5.97
N TRP A 83 -17.05 0.51 5.60
CA TRP A 83 -15.81 1.21 5.92
C TRP A 83 -14.97 1.77 4.74
N PRO A 84 -14.93 1.19 3.53
CA PRO A 84 -14.19 1.75 2.38
C PRO A 84 -15.07 2.39 1.29
N VAL A 85 -16.26 1.82 1.00
CA VAL A 85 -17.07 2.20 -0.17
C VAL A 85 -17.56 3.65 -0.06
N PHE A 86 -18.21 4.00 1.06
CA PHE A 86 -18.73 5.36 1.25
C PHE A 86 -17.63 6.39 1.48
N ASN A 87 -16.51 5.99 2.09
CA ASN A 87 -15.38 6.88 2.33
C ASN A 87 -14.80 7.36 0.99
N GLN A 88 -14.54 6.45 0.06
CA GLN A 88 -13.99 6.79 -1.26
C GLN A 88 -14.95 7.67 -2.07
N VAL A 89 -16.26 7.41 -2.01
CA VAL A 89 -17.27 8.27 -2.65
C VAL A 89 -17.25 9.69 -2.04
N PHE A 90 -17.16 9.80 -0.71
CA PHE A 90 -17.07 11.09 -0.04
C PHE A 90 -15.80 11.85 -0.43
N MET A 91 -14.64 11.18 -0.42
CA MET A 91 -13.37 11.78 -0.81
C MET A 91 -13.40 12.22 -2.28
N MET A 92 -13.99 11.41 -3.17
CA MET A 92 -14.16 11.75 -4.56
C MET A 92 -15.07 12.97 -4.76
N MET A 93 -16.24 13.02 -4.10
CA MET A 93 -17.20 14.10 -4.31
C MET A 93 -16.75 15.43 -3.70
N PHE A 94 -16.19 15.40 -2.49
CA PHE A 94 -15.90 16.61 -1.73
C PHE A 94 -14.44 17.04 -1.79
N LEU A 95 -13.49 16.11 -1.75
CA LEU A 95 -12.06 16.45 -1.61
C LEU A 95 -11.34 16.50 -2.97
N SER A 96 -11.69 15.65 -3.92
CA SER A 96 -10.96 15.53 -5.20
C SER A 96 -10.88 16.84 -5.99
N LYS A 97 -11.97 17.63 -6.01
CA LYS A 97 -12.04 18.92 -6.70
C LYS A 97 -11.06 19.94 -6.10
N TRP A 98 -10.92 19.94 -4.78
CA TRP A 98 -10.02 20.85 -4.06
C TRP A 98 -8.58 20.43 -4.25
N LEU A 99 -8.31 19.12 -4.17
CA LEU A 99 -6.98 18.58 -4.38
C LEU A 99 -6.50 18.87 -5.80
N ARG A 100 -7.35 18.64 -6.82
CA ARG A 100 -6.99 18.90 -8.22
C ARG A 100 -6.80 20.38 -8.56
N ARG A 101 -7.52 21.29 -7.88
CA ARG A 101 -7.33 22.74 -8.02
C ARG A 101 -6.10 23.26 -7.28
N SER A 102 -5.72 22.63 -6.17
CA SER A 102 -4.57 23.06 -5.38
C SER A 102 -3.23 22.79 -6.05
N ASN A 103 -3.18 21.82 -6.98
CA ASN A 103 -1.97 21.39 -7.69
C ASN A 103 -0.79 21.05 -6.76
N ALA A 104 -1.09 20.75 -5.49
CA ALA A 104 -0.14 20.33 -4.50
C ALA A 104 0.28 18.89 -4.76
N ASN A 105 1.56 18.60 -4.65
CA ASN A 105 2.11 17.26 -4.89
C ASN A 105 2.07 16.38 -3.64
N THR A 106 1.97 16.99 -2.45
CA THR A 106 1.94 16.27 -1.18
C THR A 106 0.83 16.80 -0.27
N GLY A 107 0.34 15.96 0.64
CA GLY A 107 -0.60 16.41 1.68
C GLY A 107 -0.03 17.58 2.49
N ALA A 108 1.26 17.54 2.82
CA ALA A 108 1.93 18.59 3.57
C ALA A 108 1.96 19.94 2.83
N GLU A 109 2.06 19.93 1.50
CA GLU A 109 1.96 21.11 0.63
C GLU A 109 0.50 21.58 0.51
N TRP A 110 -0.46 20.66 0.44
CA TRP A 110 -1.89 21.01 0.44
C TRP A 110 -2.29 21.78 1.70
N LEU A 111 -1.76 21.42 2.87
CA LEU A 111 -1.99 22.20 4.09
C LEU A 111 -1.47 23.64 4.01
N GLN A 112 -0.38 23.90 3.30
CA GLN A 112 0.11 25.26 3.08
C GLN A 112 -0.86 26.07 2.22
N THR A 113 -1.52 25.43 1.24
CA THR A 113 -2.58 26.11 0.45
C THR A 113 -3.82 26.44 1.29
N ARG A 114 -4.11 25.64 2.33
CA ARG A 114 -5.29 25.81 3.18
C ARG A 114 -5.07 26.78 4.36
N PHE A 115 -3.92 26.70 5.01
CA PHE A 115 -3.59 27.44 6.24
C PHE A 115 -2.59 28.59 6.03
N GLY A 116 -2.06 28.76 4.81
CA GLY A 116 -1.09 29.80 4.47
C GLY A 116 0.36 29.44 4.85
N LEU A 117 1.31 30.29 4.46
CA LEU A 117 2.75 30.08 4.67
C LEU A 117 3.31 30.75 5.94
N LYS A 118 2.59 31.73 6.51
CA LYS A 118 3.05 32.52 7.65
C LYS A 118 2.06 32.44 8.81
N GLY A 119 2.48 31.82 9.92
CA GLY A 119 1.71 31.74 11.17
C GLY A 119 2.40 30.83 12.19
N LYS A 120 2.29 31.15 13.48
CA LYS A 120 2.97 30.42 14.57
C LYS A 120 2.58 28.92 14.67
N GLY A 121 1.48 28.49 14.03
CA GLY A 121 1.03 27.09 13.99
C GLY A 121 1.34 26.33 12.70
N VAL A 122 1.65 27.00 11.58
CA VAL A 122 1.78 26.35 10.26
C VAL A 122 3.00 25.42 10.21
N ARG A 123 4.14 25.89 10.74
CA ARG A 123 5.38 25.11 10.77
C ARG A 123 5.27 23.89 11.69
N GLY A 124 4.54 24.02 12.80
CA GLY A 124 4.22 22.91 13.70
C GLY A 124 3.35 21.85 13.02
N SER A 125 2.23 22.26 12.41
CA SER A 125 1.34 21.35 11.69
C SER A 125 2.05 20.61 10.56
N HIS A 126 2.94 21.30 9.82
CA HIS A 126 3.72 20.68 8.76
C HIS A 126 4.68 19.60 9.30
N ILE A 127 5.39 19.88 10.41
CA ILE A 127 6.28 18.92 11.05
C ILE A 127 5.51 17.71 11.58
N VAL A 128 4.38 17.93 12.25
CA VAL A 128 3.54 16.84 12.78
C VAL A 128 3.06 15.92 11.68
N ILE A 129 2.68 16.46 10.52
CA ILE A 129 2.17 15.65 9.41
C ILE A 129 3.28 14.87 8.73
N ILE A 130 4.49 15.45 8.61
CA ILE A 130 5.67 14.70 8.16
C ILE A 130 6.00 13.58 9.14
N ALA A 131 6.04 13.88 10.43
CA ALA A 131 6.33 12.89 11.47
C ALA A 131 5.28 11.76 11.45
N PHE A 132 3.99 12.12 11.37
CA PHE A 132 2.90 11.16 11.22
C PHE A 132 3.07 10.31 9.97
N ALA A 133 3.31 10.91 8.80
CA ALA A 133 3.49 10.17 7.55
C ALA A 133 4.68 9.20 7.62
N LEU A 134 5.81 9.61 8.22
CA LEU A 134 6.98 8.74 8.38
C LEU A 134 6.73 7.59 9.36
N ILE A 135 6.14 7.88 10.52
CA ILE A 135 5.83 6.86 11.55
C ILE A 135 4.79 5.88 11.00
N SER A 136 3.72 6.38 10.36
CA SER A 136 2.70 5.54 9.74
C SER A 136 3.28 4.70 8.60
N CYS A 137 4.12 5.28 7.74
CA CYS A 137 4.78 4.54 6.66
C CYS A 137 5.65 3.40 7.20
N LEU A 138 6.47 3.68 8.23
CA LEU A 138 7.26 2.65 8.91
C LEU A 138 6.37 1.58 9.57
N GLY A 139 5.26 1.99 10.20
CA GLY A 139 4.30 1.08 10.80
C GLY A 139 3.62 0.16 9.79
N PHE A 140 3.14 0.70 8.67
CA PHE A 140 2.53 -0.08 7.59
C PHE A 140 3.54 -0.97 6.88
N LEU A 141 4.79 -0.51 6.71
CA LEU A 141 5.86 -1.33 6.16
C LEU A 141 6.17 -2.51 7.09
N ALA A 142 6.35 -2.27 8.39
CA ALA A 142 6.56 -3.32 9.38
C ALA A 142 5.39 -4.31 9.42
N TYR A 143 4.15 -3.81 9.40
CA TYR A 143 2.94 -4.62 9.31
C TYR A 143 2.93 -5.52 8.06
N GLY A 144 3.26 -4.95 6.89
CA GLY A 144 3.35 -5.70 5.63
C GLY A 144 4.42 -6.79 5.68
N PHE A 145 5.59 -6.49 6.24
CA PHE A 145 6.67 -7.48 6.42
C PHE A 145 6.25 -8.63 7.35
N VAL A 146 5.60 -8.33 8.48
CA VAL A 146 5.13 -9.35 9.43
C VAL A 146 4.01 -10.19 8.81
N GLY A 147 3.05 -9.57 8.12
CA GLY A 147 1.97 -10.29 7.43
C GLY A 147 2.50 -11.23 6.34
N LEU A 148 3.44 -10.75 5.53
CA LEU A 148 4.09 -11.54 4.50
C LEU A 148 4.95 -12.66 5.09
N GLY A 149 5.70 -12.40 6.17
CA GLY A 149 6.52 -13.41 6.87
C GLY A 149 5.68 -14.59 7.37
N LYS A 150 4.60 -14.30 8.09
CA LYS A 150 3.66 -15.31 8.58
C LYS A 150 3.00 -16.11 7.45
N PHE A 151 2.67 -15.45 6.35
CA PHE A 151 2.13 -16.13 5.18
C PHE A 151 3.19 -17.04 4.52
N MET A 152 4.44 -16.57 4.44
CA MET A 152 5.54 -17.32 3.84
C MET A 152 5.84 -18.62 4.60
N GLN A 153 5.70 -18.62 5.93
CA GLN A 153 5.86 -19.84 6.75
C GLN A 153 4.95 -21.00 6.30
N VAL A 154 3.78 -20.71 5.75
CA VAL A 154 2.86 -21.72 5.23
C VAL A 154 3.46 -22.47 4.02
N PHE A 155 4.26 -21.77 3.21
CA PHE A 155 4.87 -22.33 2.00
C PHE A 155 6.29 -22.83 2.23
N ILE A 156 7.09 -22.10 3.00
CA ILE A 156 8.48 -22.43 3.32
C ILE A 156 8.61 -22.49 4.84
N PRO A 157 8.61 -23.71 5.43
CA PRO A 157 8.73 -23.87 6.87
C PRO A 157 10.02 -23.24 7.39
N TRP A 158 9.93 -22.54 8.52
CA TRP A 158 11.09 -21.89 9.16
C TRP A 158 12.27 -22.85 9.39
N GLU A 159 11.97 -24.11 9.72
CA GLU A 159 12.97 -25.18 9.88
C GLU A 159 13.87 -25.38 8.65
N ALA A 160 13.37 -25.10 7.45
CA ALA A 160 14.15 -25.22 6.21
C ALA A 160 15.10 -24.04 5.98
N ILE A 161 14.81 -22.87 6.57
CA ILE A 161 15.56 -21.62 6.36
C ILE A 161 16.46 -21.28 7.57
N LYS A 162 16.13 -21.75 8.78
CA LYS A 162 16.84 -21.44 10.04
C LYS A 162 18.35 -21.69 9.97
N GLY A 163 18.80 -22.66 9.19
CA GLY A 163 20.23 -22.96 8.99
C GLY A 163 21.00 -21.97 8.11
N TYR A 164 20.31 -21.12 7.34
CA TYR A 164 20.92 -20.14 6.43
C TYR A 164 20.89 -18.70 6.95
N ILE A 165 20.21 -18.46 8.09
CA ILE A 165 20.11 -17.13 8.71
C ILE A 165 21.03 -17.08 9.93
N PRO A 166 22.01 -16.16 9.99
CA PRO A 166 22.98 -16.09 11.08
C PRO A 166 22.43 -15.47 12.39
N PHE A 167 21.12 -15.24 12.47
CA PHE A 167 20.46 -14.58 13.61
C PHE A 167 19.43 -15.53 14.23
N ASP A 168 19.43 -15.63 15.56
CA ASP A 168 18.42 -16.37 16.31
C ASP A 168 17.16 -15.51 16.46
N ILE A 169 16.13 -15.82 15.66
CA ILE A 169 14.87 -15.07 15.62
C ILE A 169 13.84 -15.85 16.44
N SER A 170 13.27 -15.21 17.47
CA SER A 170 12.20 -15.78 18.28
C SER A 170 10.96 -16.08 17.42
N GLU A 171 10.35 -17.26 17.64
CA GLU A 171 9.17 -17.76 16.91
C GLU A 171 8.00 -16.78 16.84
N LYS A 172 7.91 -15.82 17.78
CA LYS A 172 6.88 -14.78 17.79
C LYS A 172 6.98 -13.79 16.61
N TYR A 173 8.18 -13.67 16.02
CA TYR A 173 8.51 -12.70 14.96
C TYR A 173 8.77 -13.35 13.60
N VAL A 174 8.74 -14.68 13.55
CA VAL A 174 8.84 -15.43 12.30
C VAL A 174 7.44 -15.56 11.69
#